data_AF-A0A8T0DFJ3-F1
#
_entry.id   AF-A0A8T0DFJ3-F1
#
_cell.length_a   1.000
_cell.length_b   1.000
_cell.length_c   1.000
_cell.angle_alpha   90.00
_cell.angle_beta   90.00
_cell.angle_gamma   90.00
#
_symmetry.space_group_name_H-M   'P 1'
#
loop_
_entity.id
_entity.type
_entity.pdbx_description
1 polymer ?
#
loop_
_entity_poly.entity_id
_entity_poly.type
_entity_poly.pdbx_seq_one_letter_code
_entity_poly.pdbx_strand_id
1 'polypeptide(L)'
;MSDDEAEDIEEEEGVYLGEYEGGRNERDERHGFGKAILPNGDTYEGYYENGKRQGEGVYRFKNGARYIGFYFENKKHGQGTFYYPDGSVYEGTWSDGQRNGRGKYTYVNGDTYEGEWRDHVRHGQGTYIFAETKLRYEGTWKAGRMDGFGELIHTHHKYLGFWKDGMVVGKGRYIFPHLSCQQTGEYLVTPAKDDEKTADDVDNKMIPRWKASKIEVISDEAKAAIGEIKTSDPAVRAS
;
A
#
# COMPACT_ATOMS: atom_id res chain seq x y z
N MET A 1 -10.86 4.70 -2.20
CA MET A 1 -10.18 4.92 -3.50
C MET A 1 -9.87 3.54 -4.03
N SER A 2 -10.69 3.07 -4.97
CA SER A 2 -10.53 1.80 -5.66
C SER A 2 -9.37 1.92 -6.65
N ASP A 3 -8.53 0.90 -6.68
CA ASP A 3 -7.22 0.87 -7.31
C ASP A 3 -7.30 0.10 -8.65
N ASP A 4 -8.37 0.39 -9.43
CA ASP A 4 -8.90 -0.50 -10.47
C ASP A 4 -8.57 -0.11 -11.91
N GLU A 5 -7.70 0.86 -12.18
CA GLU A 5 -7.42 1.28 -13.57
C GLU A 5 -5.94 1.19 -13.95
N ALA A 6 -5.45 -0.04 -14.03
CA ALA A 6 -4.44 -0.39 -15.00
C ALA A 6 -4.86 -1.72 -15.62
N GLU A 7 -5.84 -1.66 -16.52
CA GLU A 7 -6.31 -2.80 -17.29
C GLU A 7 -5.11 -3.57 -17.86
N ASP A 8 -5.04 -4.86 -17.54
CA ASP A 8 -4.17 -5.80 -18.23
C ASP A 8 -4.63 -5.85 -19.69
N ILE A 9 -3.93 -5.11 -20.56
CA ILE A 9 -4.14 -5.22 -21.99
C ILE A 9 -3.54 -6.57 -22.41
N GLU A 10 -4.40 -7.57 -22.48
CA GLU A 10 -4.12 -8.82 -23.19
C GLU A 10 -3.85 -8.46 -24.66
N GLU A 11 -2.58 -8.58 -25.09
CA GLU A 11 -2.25 -8.46 -26.51
C GLU A 11 -2.87 -9.66 -27.24
N GLU A 12 -3.99 -9.39 -27.92
CA GLU A 12 -4.71 -10.29 -28.82
C GLU A 12 -3.71 -10.93 -29.80
N GLU A 13 -3.79 -12.26 -29.95
CA GLU A 13 -2.95 -13.03 -30.88
C GLU A 13 -3.20 -12.57 -32.33
N GLY A 14 -2.34 -11.69 -32.80
CA GLY A 14 -2.10 -11.48 -34.22
C GLY A 14 -2.49 -10.11 -34.78
N VAL A 15 -1.63 -9.67 -35.69
CA VAL A 15 -1.77 -8.56 -36.64
C VAL A 15 -1.30 -7.21 -36.10
N TYR A 16 -0.03 -6.95 -36.40
CA TYR A 16 0.75 -5.73 -36.18
C TYR A 16 1.20 -5.50 -34.74
N LEU A 17 2.45 -5.85 -34.48
CA LEU A 17 3.12 -5.69 -33.18
C LEU A 17 3.81 -4.32 -33.03
N GLY A 18 3.53 -3.40 -33.95
CA GLY A 18 4.17 -2.09 -34.09
C GLY A 18 5.65 -2.16 -34.53
N GLU A 19 6.42 -1.09 -34.33
CA GLU A 19 7.84 -1.03 -34.72
C GLU A 19 8.69 -1.79 -33.70
N TYR A 20 9.65 -2.61 -34.14
CA TYR A 20 10.55 -3.36 -33.26
C TYR A 20 12.00 -3.28 -33.76
N GLU A 21 12.91 -2.92 -32.85
CA GLU A 21 14.35 -2.90 -33.03
C GLU A 21 14.98 -3.85 -32.00
N GLY A 22 15.57 -4.95 -32.45
CA GLY A 22 16.21 -5.93 -31.56
C GLY A 22 16.48 -7.27 -32.23
N GLY A 23 17.05 -8.20 -31.46
CA GLY A 23 17.33 -9.56 -31.90
C GLY A 23 16.06 -10.37 -32.19
N ARG A 24 16.20 -11.40 -33.03
CA ARG A 24 15.17 -12.39 -33.33
C ARG A 24 15.74 -13.80 -33.29
N ASN A 25 14.92 -14.78 -32.92
CA ASN A 25 15.31 -16.19 -32.93
C ASN A 25 15.07 -16.84 -34.31
N GLU A 26 15.35 -18.14 -34.44
CA GLU A 26 15.19 -18.91 -35.69
C GLU A 26 13.73 -18.95 -36.22
N ARG A 27 12.75 -18.66 -35.36
CA ARG A 27 11.33 -18.58 -35.70
C ARG A 27 10.88 -17.16 -36.04
N ASP A 28 11.84 -16.24 -36.19
CA ASP A 28 11.60 -14.80 -36.40
C ASP A 28 10.84 -14.13 -35.23
N GLU A 29 10.80 -14.76 -34.05
CA GLU A 29 10.19 -14.19 -32.84
C GLU A 29 11.17 -13.22 -32.17
N ARG A 30 10.66 -12.17 -31.50
CA ARG A 30 11.48 -11.24 -30.71
C ARG A 30 12.31 -12.01 -29.68
N HIS A 31 13.61 -11.73 -29.61
CA HIS A 31 14.52 -12.45 -28.72
C HIS A 31 15.73 -11.60 -28.31
N GLY A 32 16.15 -11.71 -27.05
CA GLY A 32 17.20 -10.88 -26.47
C GLY A 32 16.69 -9.47 -26.14
N PHE A 33 17.61 -8.53 -26.00
CA PHE A 33 17.24 -7.14 -25.73
C PHE A 33 16.66 -6.47 -26.97
N GLY A 34 15.58 -5.72 -26.81
CA GLY A 34 14.96 -4.98 -27.90
C GLY A 34 14.03 -3.87 -27.43
N LYS A 35 13.68 -2.99 -28.36
CA LYS A 35 12.78 -1.86 -28.19
C LYS A 35 11.60 -2.01 -29.13
N ALA A 36 10.38 -1.86 -28.59
CA ALA A 36 9.13 -1.92 -29.34
C ALA A 36 8.32 -0.65 -29.13
N ILE A 37 7.70 -0.16 -30.19
CA ILE A 37 6.56 0.76 -30.15
C ILE A 37 5.33 -0.09 -30.44
N LEU A 38 4.39 -0.16 -29.52
CA LEU A 38 3.19 -0.99 -29.63
C LEU A 38 2.09 -0.25 -30.42
N PRO A 39 1.10 -0.95 -30.99
CA PRO A 39 0.03 -0.34 -31.80
C PRO A 39 -0.77 0.74 -31.06
N ASN A 40 -0.91 0.59 -29.74
CA ASN A 40 -1.58 1.56 -28.88
C ASN A 40 -0.75 2.83 -28.60
N GLY A 41 0.52 2.86 -29.05
CA GLY A 41 1.48 3.94 -28.84
C GLY A 41 2.31 3.80 -27.56
N ASP A 42 2.12 2.73 -26.80
CA ASP A 42 3.01 2.39 -25.68
C ASP A 42 4.39 2.00 -26.20
N THR A 43 5.38 2.03 -25.32
CA THR A 43 6.74 1.57 -25.65
C THR A 43 7.24 0.58 -24.63
N TYR A 44 7.95 -0.43 -25.10
CA TYR A 44 8.67 -1.37 -24.26
C TYR A 44 10.13 -1.42 -24.67
N GLU A 45 11.02 -1.40 -23.69
CA GLU A 45 12.45 -1.57 -23.87
C GLU A 45 12.95 -2.57 -22.84
N GLY A 46 13.43 -3.73 -23.28
CA GLY A 46 13.80 -4.80 -22.37
C GLY A 46 14.06 -6.12 -23.08
N TYR A 47 14.14 -7.18 -22.28
CA TYR A 47 14.44 -8.52 -22.77
C TYR A 47 13.20 -9.26 -23.26
N TYR A 48 13.38 -10.02 -24.33
CA TYR A 48 12.40 -10.91 -24.92
C TYR A 48 12.92 -12.35 -24.96
N GLU A 49 12.02 -13.31 -24.73
CA GLU A 49 12.24 -14.73 -24.93
C GLU A 49 11.05 -15.33 -25.69
N ASN A 50 11.32 -15.92 -26.86
CA ASN A 50 10.32 -16.54 -27.73
C ASN A 50 9.09 -15.63 -28.00
N GLY A 51 9.36 -14.36 -28.34
CA GLY A 51 8.34 -13.37 -28.64
C GLY A 51 7.69 -12.71 -27.42
N LYS A 52 7.90 -13.22 -26.20
CA LYS A 52 7.32 -12.68 -24.97
C LYS A 52 8.32 -11.82 -24.21
N ARG A 53 7.85 -10.78 -23.52
CA ARG A 53 8.67 -10.00 -22.57
C ARG A 53 9.10 -10.91 -21.42
N GLN A 54 10.39 -10.89 -21.10
CA GLN A 54 11.03 -11.81 -20.16
C GLN A 54 12.22 -11.11 -19.50
N GLY A 55 12.41 -11.23 -18.19
CA GLY A 55 13.50 -10.56 -17.50
C GLY A 55 13.28 -9.05 -17.34
N GLU A 56 14.34 -8.27 -17.22
CA GLU A 56 14.24 -6.83 -16.96
C GLU A 56 13.68 -6.06 -18.16
N GLY A 57 12.82 -5.08 -17.89
CA GLY A 57 12.33 -4.17 -18.91
C GLY A 57 11.66 -2.92 -18.36
N VAL A 58 11.53 -1.94 -19.24
CA VAL A 58 10.85 -0.67 -19.01
C VAL A 58 9.67 -0.60 -19.97
N TYR A 59 8.46 -0.52 -19.41
CA TYR A 59 7.25 -0.28 -20.18
C TYR A 59 6.76 1.13 -19.89
N ARG A 60 6.54 1.93 -20.92
CA ARG A 60 6.02 3.29 -20.83
C ARG A 60 4.67 3.32 -21.53
N PHE A 61 3.65 3.66 -20.76
CA PHE A 61 2.29 3.77 -21.24
C PHE A 61 2.08 5.15 -21.84
N LYS A 62 1.28 5.24 -22.90
CA LYS A 62 0.88 6.50 -23.53
C LYS A 62 0.15 7.44 -22.56
N ASN A 63 -0.52 6.90 -21.55
CA ASN A 63 -1.19 7.66 -20.49
C ASN A 63 -0.22 8.30 -19.47
N GLY A 64 1.10 8.09 -19.60
CA GLY A 64 2.12 8.63 -18.71
C GLY A 64 2.57 7.68 -17.60
N ALA A 65 1.90 6.56 -17.39
CA ALA A 65 2.37 5.53 -16.46
C ALA A 65 3.68 4.91 -16.96
N ARG A 66 4.47 4.34 -16.05
CA ARG A 66 5.60 3.49 -16.42
C ARG A 66 5.83 2.36 -15.42
N TYR A 67 6.23 1.20 -15.92
CA TYR A 67 6.72 0.09 -15.12
C TYR A 67 8.20 -0.15 -15.42
N ILE A 68 8.99 -0.34 -14.37
CA ILE A 68 10.39 -0.70 -14.44
C ILE A 68 10.58 -1.93 -13.56
N GLY A 69 10.88 -3.09 -14.13
CA GLY A 69 11.01 -4.31 -13.34
C GLY A 69 11.12 -5.57 -14.18
N PHE A 70 10.92 -6.70 -13.53
CA PHE A 70 10.99 -8.00 -14.18
C PHE A 70 9.67 -8.37 -14.87
N TYR A 71 9.81 -9.10 -15.96
CA TYR A 71 8.73 -9.74 -16.70
C TYR A 71 8.93 -11.24 -16.72
N PHE A 72 7.82 -11.97 -16.70
CA PHE A 72 7.79 -13.40 -16.98
C PHE A 72 6.60 -13.68 -17.90
N GLU A 73 6.87 -14.18 -19.10
CA GLU A 73 5.85 -14.46 -20.11
C GLU A 73 4.84 -13.31 -20.33
N ASN A 74 5.33 -12.12 -20.68
CA ASN A 74 4.54 -10.88 -20.86
C ASN A 74 3.96 -10.24 -19.59
N LYS A 75 3.98 -10.91 -18.45
CA LYS A 75 3.42 -10.40 -17.19
C LYS A 75 4.48 -9.75 -16.32
N LYS A 76 4.13 -8.68 -15.60
CA LYS A 76 4.96 -8.12 -14.52
C LYS A 76 5.20 -9.21 -13.48
N HIS A 77 6.46 -9.40 -13.09
CA HIS A 77 6.87 -10.46 -12.18
C HIS A 77 8.05 -9.99 -11.32
N GLY A 78 8.38 -10.70 -10.23
CA GLY A 78 9.56 -10.40 -9.42
C GLY A 78 9.53 -8.99 -8.84
N GLN A 79 10.68 -8.33 -8.74
CA GLN A 79 10.74 -6.94 -8.26
C GLN A 79 10.39 -5.95 -9.36
N GLY A 80 9.66 -4.89 -9.02
CA GLY A 80 9.42 -3.80 -9.95
C GLY A 80 8.80 -2.57 -9.31
N THR A 81 9.02 -1.44 -9.98
CA THR A 81 8.46 -0.14 -9.63
C THR A 81 7.46 0.28 -10.69
N PHE A 82 6.23 0.56 -10.27
CA PHE A 82 5.19 1.14 -11.11
C PHE A 82 4.94 2.59 -10.69
N TYR A 83 5.07 3.50 -11.66
CA TYR A 83 4.74 4.91 -11.52
C TYR A 83 3.41 5.15 -12.19
N TYR A 84 2.41 5.57 -11.42
CA TYR A 84 1.06 5.80 -11.90
C TYR A 84 0.91 7.21 -12.48
N PRO A 85 -0.06 7.46 -13.39
CA PRO A 85 -0.27 8.77 -13.99
C PRO A 85 -0.63 9.86 -12.98
N ASP A 86 -1.27 9.49 -11.86
CA ASP A 86 -1.65 10.40 -10.78
C ASP A 86 -0.44 10.83 -9.90
N GLY A 87 0.75 10.28 -10.17
CA GLY A 87 1.97 10.54 -9.41
C GLY A 87 2.20 9.58 -8.23
N SER A 88 1.28 8.66 -7.95
CA SER A 88 1.51 7.61 -6.98
C SER A 88 2.54 6.58 -7.50
N VAL A 89 3.17 5.87 -6.57
CA VAL A 89 4.27 4.94 -6.89
C VAL A 89 4.12 3.67 -6.07
N TYR A 90 4.21 2.52 -6.73
CA TYR A 90 4.38 1.22 -6.07
C TYR A 90 5.78 0.68 -6.33
N GLU A 91 6.46 0.22 -5.28
CA GLU A 91 7.74 -0.45 -5.30
C GLU A 91 7.61 -1.78 -4.57
N GLY A 92 7.75 -2.91 -5.26
CA GLY A 92 7.65 -4.20 -4.58
C GLY A 92 7.57 -5.40 -5.50
N THR A 93 7.09 -6.50 -4.92
CA THR A 93 6.98 -7.78 -5.61
C THR A 93 5.70 -7.86 -6.46
N TRP A 94 5.86 -8.43 -7.65
CA TRP A 94 4.81 -8.71 -8.63
C TRP A 94 4.74 -10.21 -8.90
N SER A 95 3.52 -10.73 -9.09
CA SER A 95 3.25 -12.07 -9.57
C SER A 95 2.04 -12.04 -10.48
N ASP A 96 2.15 -12.67 -11.65
CA ASP A 96 1.08 -12.74 -12.66
C ASP A 96 0.46 -11.38 -13.03
N GLY A 97 1.29 -10.33 -13.15
CA GLY A 97 0.81 -8.97 -13.47
C GLY A 97 0.33 -8.19 -12.25
N GLN A 98 0.21 -8.85 -11.09
CA GLN A 98 -0.41 -8.30 -9.89
C GLN A 98 0.59 -7.98 -8.79
N ARG A 99 0.32 -6.94 -8.00
CA ARG A 99 1.08 -6.66 -6.77
C ARG A 99 0.84 -7.80 -5.78
N ASN A 100 1.88 -8.52 -5.41
CA ASN A 100 1.79 -9.75 -4.62
C ASN A 100 3.08 -9.93 -3.80
N GLY A 101 2.98 -10.22 -2.51
CA GLY A 101 4.15 -10.31 -1.61
C GLY A 101 4.38 -8.99 -0.87
N ARG A 102 5.62 -8.52 -0.72
CA ARG A 102 5.91 -7.28 0.01
C ARG A 102 6.10 -6.10 -0.94
N GLY A 103 5.64 -4.93 -0.54
CA GLY A 103 5.84 -3.71 -1.31
C GLY A 103 5.44 -2.45 -0.55
N LYS A 104 5.93 -1.33 -1.05
CA LYS A 104 5.65 0.03 -0.60
C LYS A 104 4.83 0.76 -1.66
N TYR A 105 3.73 1.36 -1.25
CA TYR A 105 2.91 2.25 -2.06
C TYR A 105 2.98 3.65 -1.47
N THR A 106 3.35 4.63 -2.28
CA THR A 106 3.33 6.05 -1.96
C THR A 106 2.20 6.70 -2.73
N TYR A 107 1.19 7.21 -2.01
CA TYR A 107 0.01 7.84 -2.58
C TYR A 107 0.33 9.29 -2.98
N VAL A 108 -0.50 9.86 -3.87
CA VAL A 108 -0.37 11.26 -4.32
C VAL A 108 -0.48 12.27 -3.17
N ASN A 109 -1.26 11.96 -2.13
CA ASN A 109 -1.37 12.79 -0.93
C ASN A 109 -0.15 12.66 0.01
N GLY A 110 0.84 11.85 -0.37
CA GLY A 110 2.05 11.57 0.40
C GLY A 110 1.90 10.43 1.41
N ASP A 111 0.69 9.91 1.62
CA ASP A 111 0.51 8.74 2.49
C ASP A 111 1.36 7.58 1.99
N THR A 112 1.75 6.69 2.90
CA THR A 112 2.49 5.49 2.51
C THR A 112 1.89 4.26 3.15
N TYR A 113 1.87 3.17 2.38
CA TYR A 113 1.65 1.83 2.90
C TYR A 113 2.88 0.98 2.59
N GLU A 114 3.45 0.33 3.60
CA GLU A 114 4.52 -0.65 3.43
C GLU A 114 4.11 -1.94 4.13
N GLY A 115 3.98 -3.03 3.38
CA GLY A 115 3.49 -4.28 3.94
C GLY A 115 3.28 -5.36 2.92
N GLU A 116 2.48 -6.34 3.32
CA GLU A 116 2.08 -7.44 2.46
C GLU A 116 0.93 -7.02 1.53
N TRP A 117 0.93 -7.65 0.35
CA TRP A 117 -0.01 -7.47 -0.75
C TRP A 117 -0.44 -8.84 -1.23
N ARG A 118 -1.72 -8.96 -1.56
CA ARG A 118 -2.27 -10.13 -2.23
C ARG A 118 -3.24 -9.67 -3.29
N ASP A 119 -3.02 -10.06 -4.54
CA ASP A 119 -3.92 -9.78 -5.67
C ASP A 119 -4.32 -8.29 -5.75
N HIS A 120 -3.32 -7.41 -5.83
CA HIS A 120 -3.46 -5.95 -5.80
C HIS A 120 -3.99 -5.32 -4.51
N VAL A 121 -4.42 -6.08 -3.51
CA VAL A 121 -4.95 -5.52 -2.26
C VAL A 121 -3.98 -5.64 -1.09
N ARG A 122 -3.97 -4.64 -0.21
CA ARG A 122 -3.24 -4.71 1.07
C ARG A 122 -3.75 -5.92 1.87
N HIS A 123 -2.83 -6.72 2.36
CA HIS A 123 -3.10 -7.95 3.09
C HIS A 123 -2.03 -8.18 4.15
N GLY A 124 -2.23 -9.15 5.06
CA GLY A 124 -1.18 -9.58 5.99
C GLY A 124 -0.74 -8.48 6.96
N GLN A 125 0.54 -8.39 7.27
CA GLN A 125 1.08 -7.32 8.10
C GLN A 125 1.47 -6.11 7.25
N GLY A 126 1.19 -4.91 7.76
CA GLY A 126 1.59 -3.68 7.09
C GLY A 126 1.51 -2.43 7.96
N THR A 127 2.29 -1.43 7.54
CA THR A 127 2.39 -0.12 8.15
C THR A 127 1.78 0.91 7.21
N TYR A 128 0.83 1.70 7.69
CA TYR A 128 0.29 2.86 6.98
C TYR A 128 0.67 4.15 7.71
N ILE A 129 1.24 5.12 6.99
CA ILE A 129 1.60 6.43 7.52
C ILE A 129 0.75 7.48 6.81
N PHE A 130 -0.02 8.23 7.59
CA PHE A 130 -0.75 9.40 7.13
C PHE A 130 0.23 10.57 7.03
N ALA A 131 0.44 11.11 5.83
CA ALA A 131 1.46 12.14 5.61
C ALA A 131 1.16 13.44 6.32
N GLU A 132 -0.12 13.83 6.38
CA GLU A 132 -0.56 15.08 6.99
C GLU A 132 -0.39 15.05 8.51
N THR A 133 -0.90 14.02 9.16
CA THR A 133 -0.93 13.93 10.64
C THR A 133 0.29 13.23 11.24
N LYS A 134 1.09 12.56 10.41
CA LYS A 134 2.16 11.62 10.83
C LYS A 134 1.64 10.47 11.70
N LEU A 135 0.32 10.28 11.76
CA LEU A 135 -0.29 9.13 12.41
C LEU A 135 0.17 7.86 11.67
N ARG A 136 0.50 6.83 12.43
CA ARG A 136 0.97 5.56 11.88
C ARG A 136 0.12 4.42 12.41
N TYR A 137 -0.39 3.58 11.52
CA TYR A 137 -1.01 2.31 11.87
C TYR A 137 -0.03 1.19 11.53
N GLU A 138 0.23 0.29 12.48
CA GLU A 138 0.97 -0.95 12.26
C GLU A 138 0.09 -2.12 12.67
N GLY A 139 -0.23 -3.02 11.74
CA GLY A 139 -1.08 -4.14 12.11
C GLY A 139 -1.51 -5.00 10.95
N THR A 140 -2.60 -5.73 11.19
CA THR A 140 -3.12 -6.72 10.26
C THR A 140 -4.10 -6.10 9.27
N TRP A 141 -3.97 -6.49 8.00
CA TRP A 141 -4.78 -6.03 6.88
C TRP A 141 -5.47 -7.21 6.21
N LYS A 142 -6.74 -7.00 5.84
CA LYS A 142 -7.55 -7.96 5.08
C LYS A 142 -8.37 -7.22 4.04
N ALA A 143 -8.22 -7.63 2.78
CA ALA A 143 -8.95 -7.07 1.65
C ALA A 143 -8.91 -5.52 1.62
N GLY A 144 -7.71 -4.95 1.81
CA GLY A 144 -7.52 -3.51 1.77
C GLY A 144 -7.89 -2.74 3.05
N ARG A 145 -8.43 -3.41 4.08
CA ARG A 145 -8.89 -2.79 5.33
C ARG A 145 -8.04 -3.25 6.52
N MET A 146 -7.94 -2.40 7.55
CA MET A 146 -7.41 -2.80 8.86
C MET A 146 -8.34 -3.86 9.47
N ASP A 147 -7.83 -5.04 9.78
CA ASP A 147 -8.62 -6.16 10.30
C ASP A 147 -7.73 -7.09 11.13
N GLY A 148 -8.02 -7.24 12.43
CA GLY A 148 -7.19 -7.94 13.40
C GLY A 148 -6.48 -6.99 14.37
N PHE A 149 -5.44 -7.49 15.03
CA PHE A 149 -4.67 -6.70 16.00
C PHE A 149 -3.80 -5.64 15.30
N GLY A 150 -3.63 -4.49 15.95
CA GLY A 150 -2.71 -3.44 15.50
C GLY A 150 -2.38 -2.39 16.57
N GLU A 151 -1.45 -1.51 16.22
CA GLU A 151 -1.06 -0.32 16.96
C GLU A 151 -1.35 0.93 16.13
N LEU A 152 -2.02 1.91 16.74
CA LEU A 152 -2.20 3.24 16.18
C LEU A 152 -1.32 4.22 16.95
N ILE A 153 -0.29 4.73 16.30
CA ILE A 153 0.81 5.48 16.90
C ILE A 153 0.67 6.95 16.50
N HIS A 154 0.49 7.79 17.51
CA HIS A 154 0.50 9.24 17.41
C HIS A 154 1.76 9.80 18.07
N THR A 155 2.08 11.07 17.85
CA THR A 155 3.32 11.75 18.31
C THR A 155 3.63 11.57 19.80
N HIS A 156 2.61 11.41 20.66
CA HIS A 156 2.77 11.41 22.12
C HIS A 156 2.08 10.23 22.82
N HIS A 157 1.37 9.39 22.08
CA HIS A 157 0.64 8.27 22.63
C HIS A 157 0.42 7.21 21.55
N LYS A 158 0.16 5.98 21.97
CA LYS A 158 -0.31 4.94 21.06
C LYS A 158 -1.49 4.18 21.61
N TYR A 159 -2.31 3.66 20.71
CA TYR A 159 -3.41 2.77 21.02
C TYR A 159 -3.09 1.37 20.51
N LEU A 160 -3.29 0.36 21.35
CA LEU A 160 -3.20 -1.05 20.98
C LEU A 160 -4.60 -1.66 21.09
N GLY A 161 -5.04 -2.36 20.05
CA GLY A 161 -6.38 -2.94 20.04
C GLY A 161 -6.67 -3.78 18.81
N PHE A 162 -7.96 -3.92 18.50
CA PHE A 162 -8.44 -4.73 17.38
C PHE A 162 -9.23 -3.87 16.41
N TRP A 163 -9.11 -4.21 15.13
CA TRP A 163 -9.88 -3.65 14.04
C TRP A 163 -10.73 -4.72 13.37
N LYS A 164 -11.88 -4.31 12.87
CA LYS A 164 -12.77 -5.13 12.06
C LYS A 164 -13.28 -4.27 10.92
N ASP A 165 -12.97 -4.67 9.68
CA ASP A 165 -13.40 -3.94 8.48
C ASP A 165 -13.05 -2.45 8.50
N GLY A 166 -11.87 -2.10 9.03
CA GLY A 166 -11.40 -0.72 9.15
C GLY A 166 -11.88 0.02 10.40
N MET A 167 -12.84 -0.53 11.17
CA MET A 167 -13.32 0.08 12.41
C MET A 167 -12.57 -0.48 13.62
N VAL A 168 -12.16 0.39 14.54
CA VAL A 168 -11.61 -0.03 15.83
C VAL A 168 -12.72 -0.63 16.71
N VAL A 169 -12.46 -1.79 17.33
CA VAL A 169 -13.44 -2.58 18.07
C VAL A 169 -12.84 -3.25 19.30
N GLY A 170 -13.70 -3.53 20.29
CA GLY A 170 -13.36 -4.40 21.41
C GLY A 170 -12.32 -3.81 22.36
N LYS A 171 -11.68 -4.69 23.14
CA LYS A 171 -10.74 -4.27 24.18
C LYS A 171 -9.47 -3.68 23.58
N GLY A 172 -8.97 -2.64 24.21
CA GLY A 172 -7.68 -2.05 23.89
C GLY A 172 -7.09 -1.25 25.04
N ARG A 173 -5.98 -0.58 24.76
CA ARG A 173 -5.34 0.32 25.71
C ARG A 173 -4.66 1.48 25.00
N TYR A 174 -4.83 2.67 25.55
CA TYR A 174 -3.98 3.81 25.26
C TYR A 174 -2.77 3.79 26.18
N ILE A 175 -1.61 4.12 25.62
CA ILE A 175 -0.34 4.23 26.32
C ILE A 175 0.15 5.66 26.14
N PHE A 176 0.44 6.34 27.25
CA PHE A 176 0.96 7.70 27.31
C PHE A 176 2.35 7.67 27.95
N PRO A 177 3.43 7.46 27.17
CA PRO A 177 4.77 7.30 27.72
C PRO A 177 5.23 8.49 28.56
N HIS A 178 4.94 9.71 28.10
CA HIS A 178 5.28 10.96 28.82
C HIS A 178 4.59 11.07 30.19
N LEU A 179 3.40 10.48 30.33
CA LEU A 179 2.65 10.48 31.58
C LEU A 179 2.89 9.22 32.41
N SER A 180 3.71 8.30 31.91
CA SER A 180 3.96 7.00 32.57
C SER A 180 2.68 6.25 32.89
N CYS A 181 1.65 6.34 32.04
CA CYS A 181 0.34 5.74 32.33
C CYS A 181 -0.29 5.08 31.11
N GLN A 182 -1.11 4.07 31.38
CA GLN A 182 -1.98 3.45 30.39
C GLN A 182 -3.44 3.61 30.81
N GLN A 183 -4.32 3.74 29.82
CA GLN A 183 -5.75 3.66 30.01
C GLN A 183 -6.28 2.44 29.25
N THR A 184 -6.84 1.48 29.97
CA THR A 184 -7.53 0.33 29.40
C THR A 184 -9.01 0.65 29.23
N GLY A 185 -9.64 -0.01 28.25
CA GLY A 185 -11.05 0.20 27.92
C GLY A 185 -11.48 -0.66 26.74
N GLU A 186 -12.64 -0.34 26.19
CA GLU A 186 -13.18 -1.01 25.00
C GLU A 186 -13.79 -0.01 24.02
N TYR A 187 -13.65 -0.28 22.73
CA TYR A 187 -14.41 0.38 21.68
C TYR A 187 -15.72 -0.38 21.43
N LEU A 188 -16.83 0.34 21.58
CA LEU A 188 -18.16 -0.13 21.24
C LEU A 188 -18.62 0.55 19.96
N VAL A 189 -18.93 -0.23 18.94
CA VAL A 189 -19.47 0.31 17.68
C VAL A 189 -20.97 0.48 17.83
N THR A 190 -21.45 1.70 17.68
CA THR A 190 -22.86 2.06 17.86
C THR A 190 -23.37 2.84 16.65
N PRO A 191 -24.68 2.80 16.35
CA PRO A 191 -25.24 3.64 15.30
C PRO A 191 -24.93 5.12 15.52
N ALA A 192 -24.64 5.83 14.43
CA ALA A 192 -24.49 7.28 14.43
C ALA A 192 -25.81 7.94 14.83
N LYS A 193 -25.72 8.98 15.66
CA LYS A 193 -26.85 9.86 15.94
C LYS A 193 -27.10 10.77 14.74
N ASP A 194 -28.29 11.35 14.65
CA ASP A 194 -28.68 12.20 13.51
C ASP A 194 -27.79 13.45 13.38
N ASP A 195 -27.25 13.97 14.49
CA ASP A 195 -26.30 15.09 14.52
C ASP A 195 -24.85 14.72 14.13
N GLU A 196 -24.54 13.42 14.02
CA GLU A 196 -23.23 12.89 13.61
C GLU A 196 -23.22 12.40 12.14
N LYS A 197 -24.38 12.50 11.46
CA LYS A 197 -24.56 12.14 10.06
C LYS A 197 -24.38 13.36 9.17
N THR A 198 -23.66 13.21 8.08
CA THR A 198 -23.61 14.15 6.97
C THR A 198 -24.63 13.73 5.90
N ALA A 199 -24.91 14.62 4.94
CA ALA A 199 -25.84 14.34 3.85
C ALA A 199 -25.41 13.13 2.98
N ASP A 200 -24.12 12.79 3.00
CA ASP A 200 -23.53 11.68 2.22
C ASP A 200 -23.43 10.37 3.02
N ASP A 201 -23.81 10.37 4.30
CA ASP A 201 -23.71 9.18 5.13
C ASP A 201 -24.88 8.21 4.88
N VAL A 202 -24.58 6.91 4.91
CA VAL A 202 -25.60 5.86 4.88
C VAL A 202 -26.42 5.84 6.18
N ASP A 203 -27.72 5.53 6.09
CA ASP A 203 -28.64 5.54 7.25
C ASP A 203 -28.14 4.70 8.45
N ASN A 204 -27.44 3.60 8.17
CA ASN A 204 -26.86 2.69 9.16
C ASN A 204 -25.37 2.95 9.45
N LYS A 205 -24.91 4.21 9.37
CA LYS A 205 -23.54 4.57 9.76
C LYS A 205 -23.25 4.11 11.19
N MET A 206 -22.12 3.42 11.35
CA MET A 206 -21.65 2.86 12.61
C MET A 206 -20.40 3.62 13.07
N ILE A 207 -20.37 4.02 14.34
CA ILE A 207 -19.29 4.85 14.92
C ILE A 207 -18.69 4.12 16.13
N PRO A 208 -17.36 3.90 16.15
CA PRO A 208 -16.65 3.41 17.33
C PRO A 208 -16.61 4.45 18.45
N ARG A 209 -17.00 4.06 19.66
CA ARG A 209 -16.94 4.90 20.86
C ARG A 209 -16.09 4.25 21.93
N TRP A 210 -15.10 4.99 22.42
CA TRP A 210 -14.23 4.54 23.50
C TRP A 210 -14.94 4.61 24.84
N LYS A 211 -14.93 3.49 25.57
CA LYS A 211 -15.39 3.38 26.95
C LYS A 211 -14.20 3.02 27.83
N ALA A 212 -13.67 4.02 28.53
CA ALA A 212 -12.56 3.84 29.46
C ALA A 212 -12.97 2.97 30.67
N SER A 213 -12.08 2.07 31.08
CA SER A 213 -12.30 1.15 32.21
C SER A 213 -11.38 1.45 33.39
N LYS A 214 -10.06 1.56 33.15
CA LYS A 214 -9.08 1.73 34.22
C LYS A 214 -7.87 2.52 33.73
N ILE A 215 -7.32 3.39 34.59
CA ILE A 215 -6.03 4.05 34.39
C ILE A 215 -5.02 3.43 35.35
N GLU A 216 -3.82 3.12 34.85
CA GLU A 216 -2.74 2.49 35.61
C GLU A 216 -1.40 3.15 35.30
N VAL A 217 -0.50 3.19 36.29
CA VAL A 217 0.88 3.63 36.09
C VAL A 217 1.66 2.52 35.40
N ILE A 218 2.47 2.89 34.41
CA ILE A 218 3.35 2.00 33.66
C ILE A 218 4.74 2.06 34.32
N SER A 219 5.31 0.90 34.64
CA SER A 219 6.68 0.80 35.16
C SER A 219 7.71 1.24 34.11
N ASP A 220 8.90 1.64 34.54
CA ASP A 220 9.96 2.07 33.63
C ASP A 220 10.41 0.94 32.68
N GLU A 221 10.34 -0.32 33.12
CA GLU A 221 10.58 -1.52 32.31
C GLU A 221 9.54 -1.65 31.18
N ALA A 222 8.28 -1.38 31.48
CA ALA A 222 7.22 -1.39 30.48
C ALA A 222 7.35 -0.21 29.51
N LYS A 223 7.80 0.98 29.96
CA LYS A 223 8.11 2.10 29.04
C LYS A 223 9.19 1.73 28.03
N ALA A 224 10.23 1.02 28.46
CA ALA A 224 11.31 0.55 27.57
C ALA A 224 10.80 -0.47 26.53
N ALA A 225 9.90 -1.38 26.92
CA ALA A 225 9.33 -2.40 26.04
C ALA A 225 8.31 -1.83 25.02
N ILE A 226 7.70 -0.69 25.32
CA ILE A 226 6.70 -0.01 24.49
C ILE A 226 7.34 0.62 23.23
N GLY A 227 8.67 0.73 23.21
CA GLY A 227 9.45 1.35 22.14
C GLY A 227 9.39 2.87 22.23
N GLU A 228 10.50 3.55 21.91
CA GLU A 228 10.51 5.00 21.79
C GLU A 228 9.52 5.41 20.70
N ILE A 229 8.55 6.28 21.03
CA ILE A 229 7.84 7.04 20.01
C ILE A 229 8.90 7.95 19.41
N LYS A 230 9.47 7.56 18.27
CA LYS A 230 10.44 8.38 17.55
C LYS A 230 9.73 9.68 17.17
N THR A 231 9.95 10.73 17.94
CA THR A 231 9.56 12.08 17.57
C THR A 231 10.42 12.44 16.37
N SER A 232 9.80 12.62 15.20
CA SER A 232 10.47 13.31 14.10
C SER A 232 10.61 14.76 14.51
N ASP A 233 11.68 15.06 15.24
CA ASP A 233 12.05 16.42 15.62
C ASP A 233 12.59 17.12 14.36
N PRO A 234 11.92 18.16 13.81
CA PRO A 234 12.55 18.98 12.80
C PRO A 234 13.64 19.78 13.50
N ALA A 235 14.88 19.30 13.38
CA ALA A 235 16.05 19.99 13.86
C ALA A 235 16.01 21.47 13.46
N VAL A 236 15.77 22.34 14.45
CA VAL A 236 16.12 23.74 14.38
C VAL A 236 17.65 23.82 14.36
N ARG A 237 18.20 23.94 13.15
CA ARG A 237 19.51 24.53 12.84
C ARG A 237 19.27 25.40 11.61
N ALA A 238 19.65 26.67 11.54
CA ALA A 238 20.77 27.32 12.19
C ALA A 238 20.47 28.81 12.44
N SER A 239 20.99 29.29 13.57
CA SER A 239 21.52 30.64 13.76
C SER A 239 22.72 30.90 12.86
#